data_AF-A0A847J1T3-F1
#
_entry.id   AF-A0A847J1T3-F1
#
_cell.length_a   1.000
_cell.length_b   1.000
_cell.length_c   1.000
_cell.angle_alpha   90.00
_cell.angle_beta   90.00
_cell.angle_gamma   90.00
#
_symmetry.space_group_name_H-M   'P 1'
#
loop_
_entity.id
_entity.type
_entity.pdbx_description
1 polymer ?
#
loop_
_entity_poly.entity_id
_entity_poly.type
_entity_poly.pdbx_seq_one_letter_code
_entity_poly.pdbx_strand_id
1 'polypeptide(L)'
;IQIPNWSSLDLRENTYVAWHDPGQGRKFILFYDEHNKLQGTFGEFGSNPIKGLCAICQEMTTISLFLSTTKSSGDGTYTKKGNYICLDSDACNQHLYDLSSFHGFLNALK
;
A
#
# COMPACT_ATOMS: atom_id res chain seq x y z
N ILE A 1 6.99 -1.74 -15.69
CA ILE A 1 6.06 -0.86 -14.95
C ILE A 1 4.74 -0.84 -15.69
N GLN A 2 3.81 -1.69 -15.27
CA GLN A 2 2.39 -1.58 -15.62
C GLN A 2 1.81 -0.42 -14.80
N ILE A 3 1.25 0.59 -15.45
CA ILE A 3 0.67 1.78 -14.81
C ILE A 3 -0.84 1.76 -15.07
N PRO A 4 -1.69 2.09 -14.09
CA PRO A 4 -3.14 2.13 -14.28
C PRO A 4 -3.53 3.20 -15.29
N ASN A 5 -4.70 3.03 -15.89
CA ASN A 5 -5.31 4.08 -16.71
C ASN A 5 -5.78 5.21 -15.79
N TRP A 6 -5.00 6.28 -15.71
CA TRP A 6 -5.29 7.43 -14.86
C TRP A 6 -6.59 8.13 -15.21
N SER A 7 -6.99 8.13 -16.48
CA SER A 7 -8.19 8.83 -16.94
C SER A 7 -9.48 8.17 -16.47
N SER A 8 -9.44 6.90 -16.08
CA SER A 8 -10.59 6.16 -15.55
C SER A 8 -10.65 6.13 -14.02
N LEU A 9 -9.68 6.71 -13.33
CA LEU A 9 -9.59 6.65 -11.87
C LEU A 9 -10.46 7.75 -11.25
N ASP A 10 -11.49 7.39 -10.50
CA ASP A 10 -12.26 8.35 -9.71
C ASP A 10 -11.53 8.64 -8.40
N LEU A 11 -10.87 9.78 -8.32
CA LEU A 11 -10.07 10.17 -7.16
C LEU A 11 -10.92 10.68 -5.99
N ARG A 12 -12.22 10.95 -6.19
CA ARG A 12 -13.07 11.56 -5.15
C ARG A 12 -13.30 10.63 -3.95
N GLU A 13 -13.27 9.32 -4.21
CA GLU A 13 -13.49 8.28 -3.19
C GLU A 13 -12.18 7.61 -2.74
N ASN A 14 -11.03 8.16 -3.15
CA ASN A 14 -9.72 7.54 -2.90
C ASN A 14 -8.85 8.43 -2.01
N THR A 15 -8.61 7.96 -0.78
CA THR A 15 -7.58 8.50 0.13
C THR A 15 -6.17 8.28 -0.42
N TYR A 16 -5.95 7.16 -1.10
CA TYR A 16 -4.68 6.82 -1.74
C TYR A 16 -4.92 6.10 -3.07
N VAL A 17 -3.95 6.15 -3.96
CA VAL A 17 -3.96 5.39 -5.21
C VAL A 17 -2.89 4.32 -5.15
N ALA A 18 -3.24 3.08 -5.47
CA ALA A 18 -2.26 2.02 -5.53
C ALA A 18 -2.55 1.05 -6.67
N TRP A 19 -1.48 0.52 -7.26
CA TRP A 19 -1.58 -0.47 -8.31
C TRP A 19 -0.51 -1.54 -8.14
N HIS A 20 -0.85 -2.74 -8.58
CA HIS A 20 0.07 -3.86 -8.63
C HIS A 20 0.67 -3.97 -10.04
N ASP A 21 1.99 -4.14 -10.12
CA ASP A 21 2.68 -4.55 -11.34
C ASP A 21 3.08 -6.03 -11.22
N PRO A 22 2.31 -6.95 -11.82
CA PRO A 22 2.59 -8.38 -11.76
C PRO A 22 3.95 -8.75 -12.35
N GLY A 23 4.42 -8.01 -13.36
CA GLY A 23 5.70 -8.28 -14.02
C GLY A 23 6.90 -8.03 -13.11
N GLN A 24 6.72 -7.25 -12.04
CA GLN A 24 7.76 -6.97 -11.04
C GLN A 24 7.44 -7.54 -9.67
N GLY A 25 6.24 -8.13 -9.46
CA GLY A 25 5.78 -8.55 -8.15
C GLY A 25 5.74 -7.39 -7.14
N ARG A 26 5.45 -6.17 -7.61
CA ARG A 26 5.49 -4.95 -6.79
C ARG A 26 4.13 -4.29 -6.70
N LYS A 27 3.86 -3.64 -5.58
CA LYS A 27 2.72 -2.73 -5.42
C LYS A 27 3.27 -1.33 -5.17
N PHE A 28 2.71 -0.35 -5.86
CA PHE A 28 3.02 1.06 -5.70
C PHE A 28 1.85 1.73 -5.00
N ILE A 29 2.14 2.64 -4.08
CA ILE A 29 1.16 3.38 -3.29
C ILE A 29 1.53 4.85 -3.35
N LEU A 30 0.61 5.69 -3.82
CA LEU A 30 0.70 7.15 -3.86
C LEU A 30 -0.37 7.74 -2.95
N PHE A 31 0.00 8.75 -2.17
CA PHE A 31 -0.89 9.40 -1.21
C PHE A 31 -0.42 10.82 -0.92
N TYR A 32 -1.31 11.65 -0.40
CA TYR A 32 -0.94 12.96 0.15
C TYR A 32 -0.63 12.82 1.64
N ASP A 33 0.46 13.44 2.09
CA ASP A 33 0.78 13.56 3.51
C ASP A 33 -0.04 14.67 4.19
N GLU A 34 0.10 14.81 5.51
CA GLU A 34 -0.58 15.83 6.32
C GLU A 34 -0.27 17.28 5.89
N HIS A 35 0.79 17.49 5.10
CA HIS A 35 1.18 18.80 4.56
C HIS A 35 0.74 18.98 3.10
N ASN A 36 -0.18 18.14 2.60
CA ASN A 36 -0.64 18.13 1.21
C ASN A 36 0.48 17.92 0.18
N LYS A 37 1.55 17.22 0.54
CA LYS A 37 2.61 16.85 -0.42
C LYS A 37 2.35 15.44 -0.93
N LEU A 38 2.47 15.27 -2.25
CA LEU A 38 2.37 13.95 -2.87
C LEU A 38 3.59 13.12 -2.47
N GLN A 39 3.34 12.00 -1.81
CA GLN A 39 4.33 11.01 -1.41
C GLN A 39 4.06 9.68 -2.11
N GLY A 40 5.09 8.84 -2.16
CA GLY A 40 4.99 7.51 -2.74
C GLY A 40 5.83 6.49 -1.99
N THR A 41 5.32 5.27 -1.90
CA THR A 41 6.09 4.11 -1.46
C THR A 41 5.83 2.93 -2.39
N PHE A 42 6.76 2.00 -2.44
CA PHE A 42 6.62 0.76 -3.20
C PHE A 42 7.28 -0.38 -2.45
N GLY A 43 6.79 -1.58 -2.71
CA GLY A 43 7.26 -2.78 -2.05
C GLY A 43 6.95 -4.04 -2.84
N GLU A 44 7.57 -5.14 -2.43
CA GLU A 44 7.18 -6.47 -2.90
C GLU A 44 5.75 -6.75 -2.44
N PHE A 45 4.96 -7.36 -3.32
CA PHE A 45 3.59 -7.72 -3.03
C PHE A 45 3.36 -9.18 -3.42
N GLY A 46 2.95 -9.98 -2.43
CA GLY A 46 2.83 -11.42 -2.60
C GLY A 46 1.79 -11.81 -3.65
N SER A 47 2.08 -12.89 -4.38
CA SER A 47 1.16 -13.48 -5.39
C SER A 47 0.13 -14.45 -4.80
N ASN A 48 0.21 -14.73 -3.50
CA ASN A 48 -0.62 -15.73 -2.82
C ASN A 48 -1.59 -15.03 -1.86
N PRO A 49 -2.74 -14.55 -2.35
CA PRO A 49 -3.73 -13.88 -1.51
C PRO A 49 -4.38 -14.87 -0.54
N ILE A 50 -4.68 -14.39 0.66
CA ILE A 50 -5.39 -15.12 1.72
C ILE A 50 -6.58 -14.28 2.22
N LYS A 51 -7.47 -14.89 3.02
CA LYS A 51 -8.48 -14.14 3.77
C LYS A 51 -7.92 -13.70 5.12
N GLY A 52 -8.15 -12.46 5.51
CA GLY A 52 -7.77 -11.95 6.83
C GLY A 52 -7.96 -10.44 6.97
N LEU A 53 -7.43 -9.90 8.06
CA LEU A 53 -7.54 -8.48 8.40
C LEU A 53 -6.54 -7.63 7.60
N CYS A 54 -7.03 -6.59 6.94
CA CYS A 54 -6.19 -5.60 6.28
C CYS A 54 -5.60 -4.61 7.29
N ALA A 55 -4.28 -4.39 7.25
CA ALA A 55 -3.64 -3.39 8.10
C ALA A 55 -4.03 -1.93 7.78
N ILE A 56 -4.52 -1.64 6.56
CA ILE A 56 -4.91 -0.29 6.14
C ILE A 56 -6.37 0.00 6.52
N CYS A 57 -7.34 -0.69 5.92
CA CYS A 57 -8.75 -0.39 6.13
C CYS A 57 -9.37 -1.13 7.34
N GLN A 58 -8.60 -2.00 8.02
CA GLN A 58 -9.06 -2.76 9.19
C GLN A 58 -10.29 -3.66 8.93
N GLU A 59 -10.49 -4.07 7.67
CA GLU A 59 -11.58 -4.98 7.29
C GLU A 59 -11.08 -6.40 6.98
N MET A 60 -11.95 -7.39 7.20
CA MET A 60 -11.72 -8.78 6.84
C MET A 60 -11.98 -9.00 5.34
N THR A 61 -10.93 -9.18 4.55
CA THR A 61 -11.03 -9.26 3.09
C THR A 61 -9.95 -10.18 2.49
N THR A 62 -9.84 -10.19 1.17
CA THR A 62 -8.74 -10.83 0.45
C THR A 62 -7.50 -9.91 0.51
N ILE A 63 -6.45 -10.38 1.19
CA ILE A 63 -5.24 -9.62 1.46
C ILE A 63 -4.00 -10.34 0.92
N SER A 64 -2.93 -9.58 0.70
CA SER A 64 -1.60 -10.13 0.43
C SER A 64 -0.53 -9.36 1.19
N LEU A 65 0.61 -10.01 1.44
CA LEU A 65 1.72 -9.43 2.18
C LEU A 65 2.41 -8.37 1.31
N PHE A 66 2.50 -7.15 1.85
CA PHE A 66 3.28 -6.05 1.29
C PHE A 66 4.54 -5.86 2.10
N LEU A 67 5.71 -5.81 1.46
CA LEU A 67 7.01 -5.61 2.09
C LEU A 67 7.74 -4.41 1.46
N SER A 68 7.90 -3.35 2.23
CA SER A 68 8.76 -2.20 1.89
C SER A 68 10.20 -2.49 2.31
N THR A 69 11.16 -2.14 1.45
CA THR A 69 12.59 -2.23 1.79
C THR A 69 13.04 -0.89 2.35
N THR A 70 13.51 -0.87 3.60
CA THR A 70 14.13 0.32 4.20
C THR A 70 15.63 0.13 4.32
N LYS A 71 16.38 1.21 4.08
CA LYS A 71 17.83 1.21 4.24
C LYS A 71 18.16 1.12 5.74
N SER A 72 18.91 0.12 6.17
CA SER A 72 19.57 0.17 7.48
C SER A 72 20.90 0.93 7.36
N SER A 73 21.15 1.75 8.37
CA SER A 73 22.36 2.58 8.47
C SER A 73 23.62 1.70 8.52
N GLY A 74 24.61 2.01 7.68
CA GLY A 74 26.01 1.57 7.88
C GLY A 74 26.47 0.42 6.99
N ASP A 75 25.89 -0.76 7.10
CA ASP A 75 26.61 -2.01 6.76
C ASP A 75 26.10 -2.76 5.51
N GLY A 76 25.35 -2.08 4.62
CA GLY A 76 24.86 -2.69 3.37
C GLY A 76 23.76 -3.74 3.54
N THR A 77 23.29 -3.97 4.76
CA THR A 77 22.09 -4.74 5.06
C THR A 77 20.83 -3.93 4.74
N TYR A 78 19.74 -4.61 4.43
CA TYR A 78 18.42 -4.01 4.22
C TYR A 78 17.40 -4.73 5.08
N THR A 79 16.49 -3.99 5.71
CA THR A 79 15.38 -4.57 6.46
C THR A 79 14.11 -4.47 5.63
N LYS A 80 13.37 -5.57 5.55
CA LYS A 80 12.02 -5.57 4.98
C LYS A 80 11.01 -5.38 6.11
N LYS A 81 10.22 -4.32 6.04
CA LYS A 81 9.08 -4.07 6.93
C LYS A 81 7.79 -4.20 6.13
N GLY A 82 6.75 -4.75 6.73
CA GLY A 82 5.52 -4.96 5.99
C GLY A 82 4.40 -5.57 6.79
N ASN A 83 3.24 -5.65 6.14
CA ASN A 83 2.03 -6.20 6.72
C ASN A 83 1.08 -6.66 5.60
N TYR A 84 0.03 -7.40 5.96
CA TYR A 84 -0.99 -7.77 5.00
C TYR A 84 -1.91 -6.60 4.70
N ILE A 85 -2.10 -6.32 3.41
CA ILE A 85 -2.98 -5.25 2.92
C ILE A 85 -3.90 -5.79 1.82
N CYS A 86 -4.96 -5.06 1.49
CA CYS A 86 -5.93 -5.51 0.49
C CYS A 86 -5.27 -5.80 -0.86
N LEU A 87 -5.73 -6.88 -1.49
CA LEU A 87 -5.40 -7.18 -2.88
C LEU A 87 -5.92 -6.06 -3.79
N ASP A 88 -7.20 -5.73 -3.64
CA ASP A 88 -7.91 -4.64 -4.33
C ASP A 88 -7.78 -3.34 -3.51
N SER A 89 -7.15 -2.32 -4.11
CA SER A 89 -6.94 -1.04 -3.45
C SER A 89 -8.11 -0.08 -3.58
N ASP A 90 -8.97 -0.23 -4.58
CA ASP A 90 -10.16 0.61 -4.71
C ASP A 90 -11.19 0.18 -3.66
N ALA A 91 -11.41 -1.13 -3.51
CA ALA A 91 -12.23 -1.67 -2.41
C ALA A 91 -11.66 -1.30 -1.03
N CYS A 92 -10.34 -1.23 -0.89
CA CYS A 92 -9.71 -0.80 0.36
C CYS A 92 -10.02 0.67 0.70
N ASN A 93 -10.02 1.57 -0.30
CA ASN A 93 -10.38 2.97 -0.11
C ASN A 93 -11.85 3.12 0.31
N GLN A 94 -12.76 2.34 -0.28
CA GLN A 94 -14.19 2.35 0.08
C GLN A 94 -14.46 1.93 1.54
N HIS A 95 -13.55 1.16 2.13
CA HIS A 95 -13.64 0.73 3.52
C HIS A 95 -12.78 1.55 4.48
N LEU A 96 -12.05 2.56 4.00
CA LEU A 96 -11.14 3.36 4.81
C LEU A 96 -11.88 4.56 5.43
N TYR A 97 -12.54 4.32 6.56
CA TYR A 97 -13.29 5.35 7.29
C TYR A 97 -12.46 6.12 8.33
N ASP A 98 -11.28 5.60 8.67
CA ASP A 98 -10.34 6.23 9.62
C ASP A 98 -8.94 6.32 9.00
N LEU A 99 -8.42 7.54 8.89
CA LEU A 99 -7.07 7.78 8.36
C LEU A 99 -5.97 7.37 9.35
N SER A 100 -6.27 7.21 10.63
CA SER A 100 -5.30 6.86 11.66
C SER A 100 -4.63 5.50 11.39
N SER A 101 -5.40 4.52 10.90
CA SER A 101 -4.88 3.19 10.54
C SER A 101 -3.99 3.26 9.30
N PHE A 102 -4.36 4.07 8.31
CA PHE A 102 -3.53 4.30 7.12
C PHE A 102 -2.20 4.97 7.48
N HIS A 103 -2.22 6.03 8.29
CA HIS A 103 -1.00 6.68 8.76
C HIS A 103 -0.16 5.76 9.66
N GLY A 104 -0.80 4.96 10.52
CA GLY A 104 -0.15 3.94 11.32
C GLY A 104 0.59 2.91 10.48
N PHE A 105 -0.05 2.41 9.41
CA PHE A 105 0.57 1.53 8.42
C PHE A 105 1.79 2.19 7.78
N LEU A 106 1.65 3.43 7.28
CA LEU A 106 2.76 4.15 6.63
C LEU A 106 3.95 4.39 7.57
N ASN A 107 3.68 4.69 8.84
CA ASN A 107 4.73 4.87 9.84
C ASN A 107 5.43 3.55 10.19
N ALA A 108 4.70 2.43 10.22
CA ALA A 108 5.30 1.11 10.42
C ALA A 108 6.23 0.67 9.27
N LEU A 109 6.09 1.26 8.08
CA LEU A 109 6.96 1.00 6.93
C LEU A 109 8.26 1.80 6.91
N LYS A 110 8.41 2.83 7.75
CA LYS A 110 9.66 3.59 7.91
C LYS A 110 10.59 2.86 8.88
#